data_AF-A0A7X3MEZ2-F1
#
_entry.id   AF-A0A7X3MEZ2-F1
#
_cell.length_a   1.000
_cell.length_b   1.000
_cell.length_c   1.000
_cell.angle_alpha   90.00
_cell.angle_beta   90.00
_cell.angle_gamma   90.00
#
_symmetry.space_group_name_H-M   'P 1'
#
loop_
_entity.id
_entity.type
_entity.pdbx_description
1 polymer ?
#
loop_
_entity_poly.entity_id
_entity_poly.type
_entity_poly.pdbx_seq_one_letter_code
_entity_poly.pdbx_strand_id
1 'polypeptide(L)'
;MKIKLIDGSVYDVVRAEVTNGRLELDFQNKTAEELQDTFSVPALLTNIELLTDTEDKTGDVPGWTVYGGVMTLGDIKTVILTKSVNVTEQRLADAEANAIAANSVAEVAKTMSSETATQVTDLQMAICELYEGMEV
;
A
#
# COMPACT_ATOMS: atom_id res chain seq x y z
N MET A 1 -18.60 -25.14 0.00
CA MET A 1 -18.24 -24.31 -1.17
C MET A 1 -16.87 -24.74 -1.65
N LYS A 2 -16.43 -24.27 -2.82
CA LYS A 2 -15.11 -24.62 -3.35
C LYS A 2 -14.34 -23.39 -3.79
N ILE A 3 -13.03 -23.54 -3.88
CA ILE A 3 -12.16 -22.58 -4.56
C ILE A 3 -11.43 -23.26 -5.71
N LYS A 4 -11.07 -22.49 -6.71
CA LYS A 4 -10.21 -22.95 -7.80
C LYS A 4 -9.03 -22.01 -7.98
N LEU A 5 -7.84 -22.59 -8.03
CA LEU A 5 -6.59 -21.89 -8.29
C LEU A 5 -6.35 -21.78 -9.82
N ILE A 6 -5.39 -20.95 -10.21
CA ILE A 6 -5.16 -20.64 -11.63
C ILE A 6 -4.69 -21.84 -12.46
N ASP A 7 -4.07 -22.84 -11.83
CA ASP A 7 -3.67 -24.10 -12.46
C ASP A 7 -4.85 -25.06 -12.70
N GLY A 8 -6.05 -24.69 -12.26
CA GLY A 8 -7.26 -25.49 -12.36
C GLY A 8 -7.50 -26.41 -11.17
N SER A 9 -6.61 -26.44 -10.17
CA SER A 9 -6.79 -27.23 -8.96
C SER A 9 -7.98 -26.71 -8.15
N VAL A 10 -8.90 -27.61 -7.78
CA VAL A 10 -10.12 -27.29 -7.04
C VAL A 10 -10.01 -27.85 -5.63
N TYR A 11 -10.39 -27.04 -4.64
CA TYR A 11 -10.36 -27.42 -3.22
C TYR A 11 -11.68 -27.13 -2.55
N ASP A 12 -12.15 -28.08 -1.74
CA ASP A 12 -13.26 -27.86 -0.82
C ASP A 12 -12.82 -26.95 0.33
N VAL A 13 -13.57 -25.88 0.54
CA VAL A 13 -13.37 -24.96 1.67
C VAL A 13 -14.68 -24.79 2.43
N VAL A 14 -14.54 -24.64 3.74
CA VAL A 14 -15.65 -24.34 4.64
C VAL A 14 -16.00 -22.85 4.54
N ARG A 15 -14.98 -22.00 4.44
CA ARG A 15 -15.11 -20.54 4.41
C ARG A 15 -14.01 -19.92 3.57
N ALA A 16 -14.36 -18.85 2.86
CA ALA A 16 -13.42 -17.96 2.19
C ALA A 16 -13.83 -16.50 2.46
N GLU A 17 -13.08 -15.79 3.30
CA GLU A 17 -13.47 -14.45 3.76
C GLU A 17 -12.27 -13.52 3.91
N VAL A 18 -12.47 -12.23 3.63
CA VAL A 18 -11.48 -11.19 3.93
C VAL A 18 -11.78 -10.61 5.30
N THR A 19 -10.90 -10.86 6.27
CA THR A 19 -11.02 -10.39 7.64
C THR A 19 -9.77 -9.60 7.99
N ASN A 20 -9.90 -8.35 8.48
CA ASN A 20 -8.75 -7.53 8.92
C ASN A 20 -7.59 -7.43 7.90
N GLY A 21 -7.89 -7.30 6.60
CA GLY A 21 -6.88 -7.15 5.56
C GLY A 21 -6.13 -8.43 5.17
N ARG A 22 -6.59 -9.60 5.63
CA ARG A 22 -6.11 -10.92 5.20
C ARG A 22 -7.27 -11.74 4.63
N LEU A 23 -6.98 -12.53 3.61
CA LEU A 23 -7.90 -13.56 3.12
C LEU A 23 -7.68 -14.83 3.95
N GLU A 24 -8.74 -15.30 4.58
CA GLU A 24 -8.78 -16.53 5.35
C GLU A 24 -9.55 -17.60 4.58
N LEU A 25 -8.92 -18.77 4.40
CA LEU A 25 -9.53 -19.93 3.74
C LEU A 25 -9.51 -21.12 4.72
N ASP A 26 -10.68 -21.62 5.08
CA ASP A 26 -10.82 -22.70 6.07
C ASP A 26 -10.98 -24.07 5.40
N PHE A 27 -10.18 -25.05 5.84
CA PHE A 27 -10.16 -26.41 5.34
C PHE A 27 -10.35 -27.41 6.50
N GLN A 28 -11.10 -28.49 6.26
CA GLN A 28 -11.29 -29.58 7.24
C GLN A 28 -10.55 -30.87 6.87
N ASN A 29 -10.38 -31.15 5.57
CA ASN A 29 -9.88 -32.44 5.08
C ASN A 29 -8.47 -32.33 4.46
N LYS A 30 -7.65 -31.41 4.97
CA LYS A 30 -6.28 -31.16 4.49
C LYS A 30 -5.31 -31.02 5.65
N THR A 31 -4.09 -31.47 5.45
CA THR A 31 -2.99 -31.26 6.41
C THR A 31 -2.40 -29.85 6.29
N ALA A 32 -1.67 -29.39 7.31
CA ALA A 32 -1.10 -28.03 7.26
C ALA A 32 0.04 -27.97 6.24
N GLU A 33 0.75 -29.08 6.10
CA GLU A 33 1.85 -29.31 5.17
C GLU A 33 1.35 -29.25 3.72
N GLU A 34 0.27 -29.96 3.38
CA GLU A 34 -0.33 -29.88 2.04
C GLU A 34 -0.79 -28.46 1.68
N LEU A 35 -1.40 -27.77 2.65
CA LEU A 35 -1.85 -26.39 2.46
C LEU A 35 -0.65 -25.45 2.29
N GLN A 36 0.40 -25.62 3.09
CA GLN A 36 1.61 -24.84 2.95
C GLN A 36 2.26 -25.06 1.59
N ASP A 37 2.41 -26.31 1.13
CA ASP A 37 3.04 -26.62 -0.16
C ASP A 37 2.28 -26.00 -1.34
N THR A 38 0.95 -25.94 -1.25
CA THR A 38 0.11 -25.35 -2.29
C THR A 38 0.12 -23.82 -2.22
N PHE A 39 -0.21 -23.26 -1.06
CA PHE A 39 -0.47 -21.83 -0.89
C PHE A 39 0.80 -21.01 -0.67
N SER A 40 1.97 -21.63 -0.50
CA SER A 40 3.25 -20.92 -0.53
C SER A 40 3.72 -20.54 -1.92
N VAL A 41 3.04 -21.00 -2.99
CA VAL A 41 3.39 -20.72 -4.38
C VAL A 41 2.59 -19.50 -4.89
N PRO A 42 3.18 -18.29 -4.96
CA PRO A 42 2.43 -17.06 -5.26
C PRO A 42 1.78 -17.06 -6.65
N ALA A 43 2.39 -17.75 -7.62
CA ALA A 43 1.88 -17.85 -8.99
C ALA A 43 0.49 -18.49 -9.04
N LEU A 44 0.21 -19.45 -8.16
CA LEU A 44 -1.08 -20.14 -8.09
C LEU A 44 -2.21 -19.26 -7.55
N LEU A 45 -1.85 -18.21 -6.81
CA LEU A 45 -2.75 -17.37 -6.02
C LEU A 45 -3.08 -16.03 -6.67
N THR A 46 -2.62 -15.80 -7.90
CA THR A 46 -2.83 -14.56 -8.65
C THR A 46 -4.32 -14.23 -8.77
N ASN A 47 -5.15 -15.24 -8.99
CA ASN A 47 -6.60 -15.17 -8.89
C ASN A 47 -7.15 -16.46 -8.29
N ILE A 48 -7.98 -16.33 -7.24
CA ILE A 48 -8.68 -17.46 -6.62
C ILE A 48 -10.15 -17.34 -6.99
N GLU A 49 -10.68 -18.31 -7.75
CA GLU A 49 -12.10 -18.34 -8.09
C GLU A 49 -12.89 -18.93 -6.93
N LEU A 50 -14.03 -18.31 -6.61
CA LEU A 50 -15.01 -18.84 -5.66
C LEU A 50 -16.07 -19.60 -6.44
N LEU A 51 -16.33 -20.83 -6.02
CA LEU A 51 -17.27 -21.72 -6.66
C LEU A 51 -18.33 -22.22 -5.66
N THR A 52 -19.51 -22.54 -6.16
CA THR A 52 -20.51 -23.33 -5.43
C THR A 52 -20.01 -24.77 -5.22
N ASP A 53 -20.75 -25.57 -4.45
CA ASP A 53 -20.47 -27.00 -4.28
C ASP A 53 -20.61 -27.80 -5.59
N THR A 54 -21.37 -27.27 -6.57
CA THR A 54 -21.53 -27.83 -7.92
C THR A 54 -20.51 -27.27 -8.93
N GLU A 55 -19.49 -26.55 -8.45
CA GLU A 55 -18.40 -25.97 -9.26
C GLU A 55 -18.82 -24.81 -10.19
N ASP A 56 -20.05 -24.31 -10.03
CA ASP A 56 -20.48 -23.08 -10.70
C ASP A 56 -19.78 -21.87 -10.07
N LYS A 57 -19.20 -21.00 -10.90
CA LYS A 57 -18.46 -19.81 -10.44
C LYS A 57 -19.39 -18.78 -9.82
N THR A 58 -19.05 -18.33 -8.62
CA THR A 58 -19.78 -17.28 -7.89
C THR A 58 -19.00 -15.98 -7.76
N GLY A 59 -17.67 -15.99 -7.93
CA GLY A 59 -16.84 -14.79 -7.85
C GLY A 59 -15.35 -15.05 -8.00
N ASP A 60 -14.57 -13.99 -7.82
CA ASP A 60 -13.11 -13.97 -7.91
C ASP A 60 -12.51 -13.18 -6.75
N VAL A 61 -11.36 -13.65 -6.26
CA VAL A 61 -10.59 -12.97 -5.22
C VAL A 61 -9.15 -12.74 -5.71
N PRO A 62 -8.90 -11.64 -6.44
CA PRO A 62 -7.60 -11.40 -7.05
C PRO A 62 -6.57 -10.79 -6.10
N GLY A 63 -5.29 -11.14 -6.31
CA GLY A 63 -4.14 -10.43 -5.74
C GLY A 63 -3.72 -10.85 -4.33
N TRP A 64 -4.21 -11.96 -3.79
CA TRP A 64 -3.85 -12.50 -2.47
C TRP A 64 -2.68 -13.48 -2.57
N THR A 65 -1.54 -12.99 -3.07
CA THR A 65 -0.40 -13.82 -3.49
C THR A 65 0.65 -14.06 -2.41
N VAL A 66 0.55 -13.40 -1.25
CA VAL A 66 1.53 -13.53 -0.17
C VAL A 66 1.02 -14.50 0.89
N TYR A 67 1.75 -15.59 1.08
CA TYR A 67 1.44 -16.58 2.10
C TYR A 67 1.81 -16.10 3.51
N GLY A 68 0.83 -16.06 4.40
CA GLY A 68 0.99 -15.66 5.81
C GLY A 68 1.13 -16.83 6.78
N GLY A 69 0.79 -18.06 6.36
CA GLY A 69 0.85 -19.26 7.20
C GLY A 69 -0.47 -20.03 7.24
N VAL A 70 -0.46 -21.13 8.00
CA VAL A 70 -1.65 -21.93 8.31
C VAL A 70 -1.85 -21.94 9.82
N MET A 71 -3.03 -21.52 10.28
CA MET A 71 -3.46 -21.67 11.67
C MET A 71 -4.26 -22.96 11.81
N THR A 72 -4.00 -23.77 12.83
CA THR A 72 -4.79 -24.98 13.14
C THR A 72 -5.61 -24.74 14.39
N LEU A 73 -6.92 -24.94 14.30
CA LEU A 73 -7.86 -24.89 15.44
C LEU A 73 -8.77 -26.12 15.39
N GLY A 74 -8.45 -27.13 16.21
CA GLY A 74 -9.11 -28.43 16.13
C GLY A 74 -8.89 -29.05 14.75
N ASP A 75 -9.99 -29.45 14.10
CA ASP A 75 -9.97 -30.05 12.75
C ASP A 75 -9.95 -29.01 11.62
N ILE A 76 -10.12 -27.72 11.94
CA ILE A 76 -10.08 -26.65 10.93
C ILE A 76 -8.65 -26.13 10.79
N LYS A 77 -8.20 -26.02 9.54
CA LYS A 77 -6.97 -25.36 9.14
C LYS A 77 -7.31 -24.12 8.34
N THR A 78 -6.87 -22.96 8.81
CA THR A 78 -7.09 -21.68 8.16
C THR A 78 -5.81 -21.25 7.46
N VAL A 79 -5.83 -21.22 6.12
CA VAL A 79 -4.78 -20.57 5.33
C VAL A 79 -4.98 -19.06 5.41
N ILE A 80 -3.90 -18.34 5.68
CA ILE A 80 -3.89 -16.89 5.75
C ILE A 80 -3.09 -16.35 4.56
N LEU A 81 -3.72 -15.52 3.74
CA LEU A 81 -3.10 -14.85 2.60
C LEU A 81 -3.19 -13.33 2.76
N THR A 82 -2.17 -12.62 2.31
CA THR A 82 -2.17 -11.15 2.22
C THR A 82 -1.88 -10.71 0.79
N LYS A 83 -2.17 -9.45 0.50
CA LYS A 83 -1.77 -8.85 -0.78
C LYS A 83 -0.30 -8.43 -0.71
N SER A 84 0.41 -8.58 -1.83
CA SER A 84 1.72 -7.94 -1.96
C SER A 84 1.57 -6.43 -1.76
N VAL A 85 2.44 -5.85 -0.94
CA VAL A 85 2.56 -4.40 -0.85
C VAL A 85 3.03 -3.90 -2.21
N ASN A 86 2.27 -3.02 -2.87
CA ASN A 86 2.73 -2.41 -4.11
C ASN A 86 3.83 -1.38 -3.75
N VAL A 87 5.08 -1.85 -3.72
CA VAL A 87 6.24 -1.02 -3.39
C VAL A 87 6.38 0.20 -4.32
N THR A 88 5.83 0.15 -5.53
CA THR A 88 5.82 1.29 -6.45
C THR A 88 4.82 2.35 -6.02
N GLU A 89 3.61 1.96 -5.66
CA GLU A 89 2.61 2.90 -5.11
C GLU A 89 3.09 3.52 -3.80
N GLN A 90 3.69 2.73 -2.92
CA GLN A 90 4.25 3.24 -1.68
C GLN A 90 5.39 4.23 -1.94
N ARG A 91 6.34 3.89 -2.82
CA ARG A 91 7.42 4.80 -3.21
C ARG A 91 6.91 6.06 -3.90
N LEU A 92 5.82 5.99 -4.66
CA LEU A 92 5.20 7.15 -5.29
C LEU A 92 4.58 8.07 -4.24
N ALA A 93 3.80 7.52 -3.31
CA ALA A 93 3.21 8.29 -2.21
C ALA A 93 4.29 8.96 -1.34
N ASP A 94 5.38 8.25 -1.03
CA ASP A 94 6.52 8.81 -0.30
C ASP A 94 7.20 9.94 -1.09
N ALA A 95 7.39 9.75 -2.41
CA ALA A 95 7.97 10.77 -3.28
C ALA A 95 7.08 12.03 -3.38
N GLU A 96 5.76 11.85 -3.48
CA GLU A 96 4.80 12.96 -3.49
C GLU A 96 4.81 13.73 -2.17
N ALA A 97 4.81 13.03 -1.04
CA ALA A 97 4.90 13.65 0.28
C ALA A 97 6.21 14.45 0.44
N ASN A 98 7.33 13.89 0.00
CA ASN A 98 8.63 14.57 0.03
C ASN A 98 8.66 15.80 -0.89
N ALA A 99 8.05 15.71 -2.09
CA ALA A 99 7.96 16.83 -3.02
C ALA A 99 7.11 17.98 -2.44
N ILE A 100 5.98 17.67 -1.79
CA ILE A 100 5.14 18.67 -1.12
C ILE A 100 5.91 19.34 0.02
N ALA A 101 6.58 18.55 0.86
CA ALA A 101 7.38 19.08 1.97
C ALA A 101 8.52 19.99 1.46
N ALA A 102 9.26 19.55 0.44
CA ALA A 102 10.32 20.34 -0.18
C ALA A 102 9.80 21.64 -0.80
N ASN A 103 8.65 21.58 -1.48
CA ASN A 103 8.04 22.76 -2.09
C ASN A 103 7.57 23.77 -1.03
N SER A 104 7.01 23.30 0.10
CA SER A 104 6.65 24.17 1.21
C SER A 104 7.86 24.90 1.80
N VAL A 105 8.98 24.19 1.99
CA VAL A 105 10.24 24.79 2.47
C VAL A 105 10.78 25.81 1.45
N ALA A 106 10.75 25.47 0.16
CA ALA A 106 11.21 26.37 -0.90
C ALA A 106 10.38 27.65 -0.99
N GLU A 107 9.05 27.57 -0.83
CA GLU A 107 8.18 28.73 -0.88
C GLU A 107 8.42 29.66 0.33
N VAL A 108 8.61 29.09 1.54
CA VAL A 108 9.00 29.87 2.72
C VAL A 108 10.33 30.59 2.50
N ALA A 109 11.35 29.88 1.98
CA ALA A 109 12.66 30.46 1.70
C ALA A 109 12.57 31.58 0.64
N LYS A 110 11.73 31.41 -0.38
CA LYS A 110 11.49 32.40 -1.42
C LYS A 110 10.83 33.67 -0.86
N THR A 111 9.82 33.53 -0.01
CA THR A 111 9.18 34.67 0.67
C THR A 111 10.18 35.43 1.52
N MET A 112 10.94 34.73 2.38
CA MET A 112 11.97 35.37 3.22
C MET A 112 13.03 36.10 2.41
N SER A 113 13.46 35.50 1.29
CA SER A 113 14.43 36.12 0.37
C SER A 113 13.87 37.40 -0.26
N SER A 114 12.61 37.37 -0.72
CA SER A 114 11.93 38.54 -1.28
C SER A 114 11.79 39.67 -0.25
N GLU A 115 11.37 39.35 0.97
CA GLU A 115 11.23 40.33 2.07
C GLU A 115 12.58 40.97 2.41
N THR A 116 13.64 40.16 2.48
CA THR A 116 15.00 40.65 2.74
C THR A 116 15.47 41.60 1.63
N ALA A 117 15.22 41.26 0.36
CA ALA A 117 15.59 42.12 -0.77
C ALA A 117 14.87 43.48 -0.72
N THR A 118 13.57 43.49 -0.36
CA THR A 118 12.80 44.73 -0.16
C THR A 118 13.39 45.55 0.98
N GLN A 119 13.64 44.95 2.15
CA GLN A 119 14.22 45.65 3.30
C GLN A 119 15.60 46.25 2.99
N VAL A 120 16.45 45.54 2.26
CA VAL A 120 17.76 46.07 1.82
C VAL A 120 17.58 47.27 0.89
N THR A 121 16.62 47.20 -0.04
CA THR A 121 16.32 48.32 -0.95
C THR A 121 15.82 49.53 -0.17
N ASP A 122 14.90 49.34 0.76
CA ASP A 122 14.35 50.42 1.60
C ASP A 122 15.44 51.09 2.45
N LEU A 123 16.34 50.28 3.04
CA LEU A 123 17.50 50.80 3.77
C LEU A 123 18.44 51.60 2.88
N GLN A 124 18.70 51.14 1.65
CA GLN A 124 19.53 51.88 0.69
C GLN A 124 18.92 53.25 0.34
N MET A 125 17.60 53.31 0.12
CA MET A 125 16.91 54.57 -0.14
C MET A 125 16.99 55.53 1.04
N ALA A 126 16.70 55.05 2.26
CA ALA A 126 16.77 55.87 3.47
C ALA A 126 18.18 56.42 3.72
N ILE A 127 19.22 55.62 3.43
CA ILE A 127 20.62 56.07 3.52
C ILE A 127 20.90 57.18 2.50
N CYS A 128 20.44 57.05 1.25
CA CYS A 128 20.61 58.10 0.23
C CYS A 128 19.95 59.42 0.65
N GLU A 129 18.71 59.37 1.14
CA GLU A 129 17.99 60.56 1.63
C GLU A 129 18.70 61.26 2.79
N LEU A 130 19.30 60.49 3.72
CA LEU A 130 20.09 61.05 4.81
C LEU A 130 21.35 61.76 4.32
N TYR A 131 22.06 61.20 3.33
CA TYR A 131 23.24 61.86 2.75
C TYR A 131 22.89 63.15 2.01
N GLU A 132 21.79 63.16 1.24
CA GLU A 132 21.33 64.36 0.52
C GLU A 132 20.84 65.46 1.48
N GLY A 133 20.18 65.10 2.58
CA GLY A 133 19.70 66.04 3.59
C GLY A 133 20.79 66.66 4.49
N MET A 134 22.02 66.16 4.42
CA MET A 134 23.17 66.68 5.17
C MET A 134 24.01 67.71 4.38
N GLU A 135 23.76 67.90 3.08
CA GLU A 135 24.48 68.88 2.23
C GLU A 135 23.96 70.34 2.38
N VAL A 136 23.39 70.72 3.54
CA VAL A 136 22.89 72.08 3.83
C VAL A 136 23.76 72.84 4.83
#